data_AF-A0A358PJ29-F1
#
_entry.id   AF-A0A358PJ29-F1
#
_cell.length_a   1.000
_cell.length_b   1.000
_cell.length_c   1.000
_cell.angle_alpha   90.00
_cell.angle_beta   90.00
_cell.angle_gamma   90.00
#
_symmetry.space_group_name_H-M   'P 1'
#
loop_
_entity.id
_entity.type
_entity.pdbx_description
1 polymer ?
#
loop_
_entity_poly.entity_id
_entity_poly.type
_entity_poly.pdbx_seq_one_letter_code
_entity_poly.pdbx_strand_id
1 'polypeptide(L)'
;MHCPSRRNRMMNQEKKNREALKNLEPNAMKKEANANIRNQSAVSVAALAFGMLLLVFVFIFSNTYIKKLEQKILPMIDVGCHAAETEDFSAAHSAGESIYQLLMDSEPTLKLLFSHRDILEIQLYAAAIADLGADGERDEYIENFSAIKRWFSFFTETNDLSLEGIF
;
A
#
# COMPACT_ATOMS: atom_id res chain seq x y z
N MET A 1 -32.45 -56.51 55.41
CA MET A 1 -32.23 -55.28 54.61
C MET A 1 -31.23 -54.40 55.35
N HIS A 2 -29.96 -54.40 54.95
CA HIS A 2 -28.94 -53.56 55.59
C HIS A 2 -28.99 -52.15 54.99
N CYS A 3 -29.54 -51.20 55.75
CA CYS A 3 -29.43 -49.79 55.41
C CYS A 3 -27.95 -49.38 55.48
N PRO A 4 -27.32 -48.91 54.38
CA PRO A 4 -25.94 -48.47 54.45
C PRO A 4 -25.84 -47.29 55.41
N SER A 5 -24.98 -47.44 56.42
CA SER A 5 -24.67 -46.44 57.44
C SER A 5 -24.45 -45.06 56.81
N ARG A 6 -25.00 -44.01 57.44
CA ARG A 6 -24.91 -42.60 57.02
C ARG A 6 -23.46 -42.18 56.72
N ARG A 7 -22.49 -42.78 57.42
CA ARG A 7 -21.05 -42.59 57.22
C ARG A 7 -20.53 -43.17 55.89
N ASN A 8 -21.02 -44.33 55.45
CA ASN A 8 -20.64 -44.91 54.15
C ASN A 8 -21.21 -44.13 52.97
N ARG A 9 -22.39 -43.52 53.11
CA ARG A 9 -22.93 -42.61 52.08
C ARG A 9 -22.09 -41.35 51.96
N MET A 10 -21.69 -40.75 53.09
CA MET A 10 -20.82 -39.57 53.10
C MET A 10 -19.45 -39.85 52.47
N MET A 11 -18.77 -40.94 52.83
CA MET A 11 -17.47 -41.27 52.22
C MET A 11 -17.58 -41.57 50.72
N ASN A 12 -18.67 -42.18 50.26
CA ASN A 12 -18.88 -42.42 48.84
C ASN A 12 -19.15 -41.12 48.07
N GLN A 13 -19.83 -40.16 48.72
CA GLN A 13 -20.11 -38.84 48.15
C GLN A 13 -18.85 -37.95 48.13
N GLU A 14 -18.00 -38.01 49.16
CA GLU A 14 -16.68 -37.36 49.16
C GLU A 14 -15.74 -37.93 48.10
N LYS A 15 -15.72 -39.25 47.91
CA LYS A 15 -14.96 -39.86 46.81
C LYS A 15 -15.44 -39.37 45.45
N LYS A 16 -16.76 -39.37 45.22
CA LYS A 16 -17.33 -38.82 43.98
C LYS A 16 -17.00 -37.34 43.78
N ASN A 17 -17.07 -36.53 44.84
CA ASN A 17 -16.70 -35.11 44.75
C ASN A 17 -15.21 -34.91 44.49
N ARG A 18 -14.32 -35.71 45.11
CA ARG A 18 -12.88 -35.68 44.81
C ARG A 18 -12.58 -36.07 43.38
N GLU A 19 -13.26 -37.08 42.84
CA GLU A 19 -13.09 -37.50 41.45
C GLU A 19 -13.65 -36.46 40.47
N ALA A 20 -14.80 -35.85 40.78
CA ALA A 20 -15.34 -34.73 40.00
C ALA A 20 -14.38 -33.53 39.97
N LEU A 21 -13.80 -33.17 41.13
CA LEU A 21 -12.83 -32.08 41.25
C LEU A 21 -11.55 -32.37 40.44
N LYS A 22 -11.02 -33.60 40.53
CA LYS A 22 -9.86 -34.06 39.75
C LYS A 22 -10.08 -34.04 38.25
N ASN A 23 -11.33 -34.13 37.78
CA ASN A 23 -11.66 -34.05 36.36
C ASN A 23 -11.98 -32.61 35.92
N LEU A 24 -12.37 -31.72 36.84
CA LEU A 24 -12.64 -30.32 36.55
C LEU A 24 -11.36 -29.53 36.25
N GLU A 25 -10.30 -29.71 37.04
CA GLU A 25 -9.00 -29.04 36.85
C GLU A 25 -8.37 -29.30 35.46
N PRO A 26 -8.19 -30.55 35.00
CA PRO A 26 -7.61 -30.83 33.69
C PRO A 26 -8.54 -30.43 32.54
N ASN A 27 -9.86 -30.45 32.73
CA ASN A 27 -10.81 -29.99 31.72
C ASN A 27 -10.81 -28.46 31.57
N ALA A 28 -10.67 -27.72 32.67
CA ALA A 28 -10.49 -26.27 32.65
C ALA A 28 -9.17 -25.88 31.97
N MET A 29 -8.06 -26.52 32.34
CA MET A 29 -6.75 -26.29 31.72
C MET A 29 -6.74 -26.64 30.22
N LYS A 30 -7.38 -27.75 29.80
CA LYS A 30 -7.53 -28.07 28.37
C LYS A 30 -8.37 -27.03 27.61
N LYS A 31 -9.43 -26.51 28.22
CA LYS A 31 -10.30 -25.52 27.59
C LYS A 31 -9.58 -24.19 27.38
N GLU A 32 -8.79 -23.77 28.37
CA GLU A 32 -7.96 -22.57 28.31
C GLU A 32 -6.82 -22.70 27.29
N ALA A 33 -6.13 -23.85 27.28
CA ALA A 33 -5.11 -24.15 26.28
C ALA A 33 -5.67 -24.17 24.84
N ASN A 34 -6.85 -24.78 24.63
CA ASN A 34 -7.50 -24.81 23.33
C ASN A 34 -7.99 -23.41 22.89
N ALA A 35 -8.48 -22.59 23.82
CA ALA A 35 -8.82 -21.20 23.55
C ALA A 35 -7.58 -20.37 23.16
N ASN A 36 -6.45 -20.59 23.85
CA ASN A 36 -5.19 -19.91 23.57
C ASN A 36 -4.63 -20.28 22.19
N ILE A 37 -4.62 -21.57 21.84
CA ILE A 37 -4.19 -22.04 20.50
C ILE A 37 -5.09 -21.45 19.41
N ARG A 38 -6.41 -21.46 19.62
CA ARG A 38 -7.37 -20.89 18.66
C ARG A 38 -7.15 -19.39 18.48
N ASN A 39 -6.85 -18.66 19.56
CA ASN A 39 -6.58 -17.23 19.50
C ASN A 39 -5.26 -16.95 18.79
N GLN A 40 -4.21 -17.72 19.07
CA GLN A 40 -2.92 -17.61 18.38
C GLN A 40 -3.01 -17.98 16.89
N SER A 41 -3.80 -19.00 16.53
CA SER A 41 -4.08 -19.33 15.13
C SER A 41 -4.90 -18.24 14.44
N ALA A 42 -5.88 -17.64 15.14
CA ALA A 42 -6.69 -16.55 14.59
C ALA A 42 -5.85 -15.28 14.36
N VAL A 43 -4.93 -14.96 15.30
CA VAL A 43 -3.97 -13.86 15.14
C VAL A 43 -3.02 -14.11 13.97
N SER A 44 -2.56 -15.35 13.78
CA SER A 44 -1.69 -15.71 12.65
C SER A 44 -2.41 -15.61 11.30
N VAL A 45 -3.67 -16.06 11.22
CA VAL A 45 -4.50 -15.93 10.03
C VAL A 45 -4.82 -14.46 9.73
N ALA A 46 -5.14 -13.66 10.76
CA ALA A 46 -5.37 -12.23 10.61
C ALA A 46 -4.11 -11.53 10.09
N ALA A 47 -2.94 -11.81 10.67
CA ALA A 47 -1.67 -11.23 10.23
C ALA A 47 -1.35 -11.58 8.76
N LEU A 48 -1.60 -12.82 8.34
CA LEU A 48 -1.46 -13.23 6.93
C LEU A 48 -2.44 -12.49 6.02
N ALA A 49 -3.71 -12.37 6.42
CA ALA A 49 -4.71 -11.64 5.65
C ALA A 49 -4.33 -10.15 5.52
N PHE A 50 -3.87 -9.52 6.61
CA PHE A 50 -3.35 -8.14 6.57
C PHE A 50 -2.11 -8.02 5.68
N GLY A 51 -1.17 -8.97 5.75
CA GLY A 51 -0.01 -9.00 4.87
C GLY A 51 -0.39 -9.08 3.40
N MET A 52 -1.32 -9.98 3.05
CA MET A 52 -1.81 -10.12 1.67
C MET A 52 -2.56 -8.86 1.20
N LEU A 53 -3.37 -8.24 2.06
CA LEU A 53 -4.03 -6.97 1.75
C LEU A 53 -3.03 -5.83 1.52
N LEU A 54 -1.97 -5.77 2.32
CA LEU A 54 -0.90 -4.78 2.15
C LEU A 54 -0.14 -5.01 0.83
N LEU A 55 0.14 -6.25 0.45
CA LEU A 55 0.76 -6.56 -0.84
C LEU A 55 -0.16 -6.17 -2.01
N VAL A 56 -1.45 -6.54 -1.94
CA VAL A 56 -2.44 -6.14 -2.95
C VAL A 56 -2.52 -4.62 -3.07
N PHE A 57 -2.51 -3.91 -1.94
CA PHE A 57 -2.45 -2.45 -1.93
C PHE A 57 -1.17 -1.97 -2.62
N VAL A 58 0.02 -2.36 -2.18
CA VAL A 58 1.29 -1.86 -2.73
C VAL A 58 1.46 -2.20 -4.22
N PHE A 59 1.02 -3.36 -4.72
CA PHE A 59 1.22 -3.73 -6.13
C PHE A 59 0.09 -3.21 -7.04
N ILE A 60 -1.18 -3.43 -6.68
CA ILE A 60 -2.30 -3.11 -7.57
C ILE A 60 -2.64 -1.62 -7.50
N PHE A 61 -2.68 -1.04 -6.30
CA PHE A 61 -3.00 0.38 -6.15
C PHE A 61 -1.93 1.24 -6.80
N SER A 62 -0.65 0.93 -6.60
CA SER A 62 0.45 1.68 -7.19
C SER A 62 0.41 1.67 -8.71
N ASN A 63 0.26 0.49 -9.33
CA ASN A 63 0.18 0.41 -10.78
C ASN A 63 -1.05 1.16 -11.33
N THR A 64 -2.21 0.97 -10.71
CA THR A 64 -3.45 1.65 -11.11
C THR A 64 -3.30 3.17 -10.99
N TYR A 65 -2.68 3.64 -9.90
CA TYR A 65 -2.46 5.05 -9.65
C TYR A 65 -1.49 5.66 -10.66
N ILE A 66 -0.34 5.01 -10.89
CA ILE A 66 0.67 5.47 -11.86
C ILE A 66 0.10 5.50 -13.27
N LYS A 67 -0.58 4.45 -13.73
CA LYS A 67 -1.22 4.45 -15.05
C LYS A 67 -2.21 5.60 -15.23
N LYS A 68 -2.99 5.89 -14.18
CA LYS A 68 -3.94 7.01 -14.20
C LYS A 68 -3.22 8.37 -14.22
N LEU A 69 -2.10 8.49 -13.51
CA LEU A 69 -1.31 9.72 -13.47
C LEU A 69 -0.60 9.95 -14.82
N GLU A 70 0.01 8.90 -15.38
CA GLU A 70 0.63 8.90 -16.70
C GLU A 70 -0.38 9.29 -17.79
N GLN A 71 -1.59 8.73 -17.78
CA GLN A 71 -2.67 9.10 -18.70
C GLN A 71 -3.05 10.59 -18.66
N LYS A 72 -2.80 11.28 -17.54
CA LYS A 72 -3.04 12.72 -17.41
C LYS A 72 -1.84 13.54 -17.85
N ILE A 73 -0.63 13.09 -17.51
CA ILE A 73 0.62 13.83 -17.75
C ILE A 73 1.07 13.71 -19.20
N LEU A 74 0.97 12.53 -19.82
CA LEU A 74 1.43 12.33 -21.20
C LEU A 74 0.78 13.29 -22.20
N PRO A 75 -0.56 13.51 -22.20
CA PRO A 75 -1.17 14.50 -23.08
C PRO A 75 -0.68 15.92 -22.81
N MET A 76 -0.42 16.30 -21.55
CA MET A 76 0.11 17.62 -21.21
C MET A 76 1.54 17.80 -21.70
N ILE A 77 2.37 16.76 -21.60
CA ILE A 77 3.73 16.73 -22.15
C ILE A 77 3.67 16.89 -23.67
N ASP A 78 2.84 16.11 -24.35
CA ASP A 78 2.76 16.15 -25.81
C ASP A 78 2.25 17.53 -26.30
N VAL A 79 1.29 18.14 -25.60
CA VAL A 79 0.86 19.53 -25.85
C VAL A 79 1.98 20.53 -25.60
N GLY A 80 2.69 20.40 -24.48
CA GLY A 80 3.80 21.28 -24.12
C GLY A 80 4.98 21.21 -25.09
N CYS A 81 5.36 20.00 -25.52
CA CYS A 81 6.38 19.79 -26.55
C CYS A 81 5.95 20.39 -27.88
N HIS A 82 4.72 20.13 -28.33
CA HIS A 82 4.24 20.69 -29.59
C HIS A 82 4.22 22.22 -29.56
N ALA A 83 3.76 22.81 -28.45
CA ALA A 83 3.78 24.26 -28.25
C ALA A 83 5.20 24.83 -28.33
N ALA A 84 6.16 24.20 -27.65
CA ALA A 84 7.57 24.60 -27.69
C ALA A 84 8.19 24.45 -29.11
N GLU A 85 7.83 23.42 -29.87
CA GLU A 85 8.25 23.27 -31.27
C GLU A 85 7.73 24.37 -32.18
N THR A 86 6.53 24.87 -31.90
CA THR A 86 5.92 25.99 -32.62
C THR A 86 6.27 27.36 -32.05
N GLU A 87 7.20 27.42 -31.09
CA GLU A 87 7.63 28.63 -30.38
C GLU A 87 6.50 29.35 -29.62
N ASP A 88 5.41 28.64 -29.28
CA ASP A 88 4.36 29.12 -28.38
C ASP A 88 4.74 28.82 -26.93
N PHE A 89 5.70 29.59 -26.40
CA PHE A 89 6.21 29.40 -25.04
C PHE A 89 5.17 29.68 -23.97
N SER A 90 4.14 30.48 -24.26
CA SER A 90 3.04 30.69 -23.31
C SER A 90 2.24 29.41 -23.10
N ALA A 91 1.92 28.69 -24.18
CA ALA A 91 1.22 27.41 -24.08
C ALA A 91 2.13 26.31 -23.48
N ALA A 92 3.42 26.29 -23.84
CA ALA A 92 4.39 25.35 -23.26
C ALA A 92 4.53 25.55 -21.74
N HIS A 93 4.68 26.80 -21.29
CA HIS A 93 4.72 27.16 -19.88
C HIS A 93 3.43 26.73 -19.15
N SER A 94 2.25 27.01 -19.73
CA SER A 94 0.97 26.64 -19.13
C SER A 94 0.80 25.12 -18.96
N ALA A 95 1.29 24.33 -19.93
CA ALA A 95 1.33 22.88 -19.81
C ALA A 95 2.28 22.42 -18.69
N GLY A 96 3.46 23.05 -18.58
CA GLY A 96 4.41 22.80 -17.50
C GLY A 96 3.84 23.08 -16.11
N GLU A 97 3.18 24.23 -15.93
CA GLU A 97 2.53 24.60 -14.68
C GLU A 97 1.43 23.61 -14.30
N SER A 98 0.63 23.16 -15.28
CA SER A 98 -0.39 22.13 -15.06
C SER A 98 0.21 20.81 -14.59
N ILE A 99 1.34 20.39 -15.16
CA ILE A 99 2.06 19.18 -14.74
C ILE A 99 2.63 19.38 -13.33
N TYR A 100 3.24 20.52 -13.05
CA TYR A 100 3.80 20.82 -11.73
C TYR A 100 2.73 20.75 -10.64
N GLN A 101 1.59 21.42 -10.83
CA GLN A 101 0.47 21.36 -9.89
C GLN A 101 -0.04 19.93 -9.67
N LEU A 102 -0.20 19.17 -10.76
CA LEU A 102 -0.63 17.77 -10.68
C LEU A 102 0.37 16.90 -9.88
N LEU A 103 1.67 17.15 -10.03
CA LEU A 103 2.72 16.46 -9.27
C LEU A 103 2.75 16.87 -7.80
N MET A 104 2.51 18.14 -7.48
CA MET A 104 2.40 18.62 -6.09
C MET A 104 1.18 18.03 -5.39
N ASP A 105 0.01 18.02 -6.05
CA ASP A 105 -1.21 17.40 -5.52
C ASP A 105 -1.04 15.89 -5.31
N SER A 106 -0.24 15.25 -6.16
CA SER A 106 0.03 13.81 -6.12
C SER A 106 1.19 13.44 -5.18
N GLU A 107 1.95 14.42 -4.68
CA GLU A 107 3.19 14.22 -3.93
C GLU A 107 3.06 13.27 -2.74
N PRO A 108 2.03 13.37 -1.86
CA PRO A 108 1.92 12.47 -0.71
C PRO A 108 1.72 11.01 -1.13
N THR A 109 0.98 10.79 -2.21
CA THR A 109 0.75 9.44 -2.73
C THR A 109 2.00 8.93 -3.43
N LEU A 110 2.66 9.76 -4.23
CA LEU A 110 3.89 9.40 -4.92
C LEU A 110 5.02 9.06 -3.94
N LYS A 111 5.19 9.81 -2.85
CA LYS A 111 6.18 9.53 -1.80
C LYS A 111 5.87 8.28 -0.98
N LEU A 112 4.62 7.82 -0.95
CA LEU A 112 4.26 6.53 -0.35
C LEU A 112 4.76 5.36 -1.20
N LEU A 113 4.81 5.54 -2.52
CA LEU A 113 5.03 4.48 -3.49
C LEU A 113 6.46 4.46 -4.05
N PHE A 114 7.11 5.62 -4.10
CA PHE A 114 8.42 5.82 -4.73
C PHE A 114 9.41 6.50 -3.80
N SER A 115 10.68 6.43 -4.18
CA SER A 115 11.76 7.15 -3.53
C SER A 115 11.48 8.65 -3.53
N HIS A 116 11.65 9.28 -2.37
CA HIS A 116 11.49 10.72 -2.21
C HIS A 116 12.44 11.52 -3.13
N ARG A 117 13.60 10.94 -3.47
CA ARG A 117 14.58 11.57 -4.36
C ARG A 117 14.05 11.65 -5.78
N ASP A 118 13.47 10.56 -6.26
CA ASP A 118 12.95 10.44 -7.64
C ASP A 118 11.77 11.39 -7.84
N ILE A 119 10.90 11.50 -6.83
CA ILE A 119 9.78 12.45 -6.85
C ILE A 119 10.28 13.89 -6.88
N LEU A 120 11.30 14.22 -6.08
CA LEU A 120 11.90 15.56 -6.09
C LEU A 120 12.50 15.90 -7.45
N GLU A 121 13.17 14.95 -8.10
CA GLU A 121 13.81 15.15 -9.40
C GLU A 121 12.79 15.47 -10.50
N ILE A 122 11.66 14.77 -10.53
CA ILE A 122 10.56 15.05 -11.48
C ILE A 122 9.91 16.40 -11.21
N GLN A 123 9.70 16.72 -9.93
CA GLN A 123 9.16 18.03 -9.53
C GLN A 123 10.11 19.17 -9.94
N LEU A 124 11.43 18.96 -9.87
CA LEU A 124 12.42 19.95 -10.32
C LEU A 124 12.35 20.18 -11.82
N TYR A 125 12.19 19.14 -12.64
CA TYR A 125 11.98 19.32 -14.08
C TYR A 125 10.68 20.09 -14.37
N ALA A 126 9.59 19.77 -13.69
CA ALA A 126 8.32 20.47 -13.87
C ALA A 126 8.40 21.94 -13.39
N ALA A 127 9.09 22.19 -12.28
CA ALA A 127 9.36 23.54 -11.78
C ALA A 127 10.23 24.33 -12.76
N ALA A 128 11.27 23.71 -13.35
CA ALA A 128 12.10 24.35 -14.35
C ALA A 128 11.26 24.84 -15.55
N ILE A 129 10.34 24.01 -16.07
CA ILE A 129 9.42 24.40 -17.16
C ILE A 129 8.54 25.58 -16.75
N ALA A 130 8.06 25.59 -15.50
CA ALA A 130 7.28 26.71 -14.97
C ALA A 130 8.16 27.98 -14.83
N ASP A 131 9.41 27.86 -14.42
CA ASP A 131 10.30 29.01 -14.24
C ASP A 131 10.82 29.60 -15.57
N LEU A 132 10.85 28.82 -16.66
CA LEU A 132 11.27 29.27 -17.99
C LEU A 132 10.42 30.44 -18.53
N GLY A 133 9.10 30.41 -18.28
CA GLY A 133 8.19 31.47 -18.73
C GLY A 133 8.30 31.84 -20.21
N ALA A 134 8.06 33.10 -20.55
CA ALA A 134 8.13 33.58 -21.94
C ALA A 134 9.57 33.73 -22.49
N ASP A 135 10.57 33.66 -21.62
CA ASP A 135 11.99 33.85 -21.96
C ASP A 135 12.73 32.52 -22.18
N GLY A 136 12.05 31.39 -22.04
CA GLY A 136 12.64 30.06 -22.18
C GLY A 136 13.01 29.70 -23.61
N GLU A 137 14.04 28.88 -23.77
CA GLU A 137 14.44 28.37 -25.09
C GLU A 137 13.68 27.08 -25.44
N ARG A 138 13.43 26.87 -26.74
CA ARG A 138 12.77 25.67 -27.26
C ARG A 138 13.43 24.38 -26.75
N ASP A 139 14.76 24.32 -26.82
CA ASP A 139 15.50 23.10 -26.47
C ASP A 139 15.37 22.78 -24.96
N GLU A 140 15.36 23.81 -24.10
CA GLU A 140 15.15 23.65 -22.66
C GLU A 140 13.75 23.12 -22.33
N TYR A 141 12.71 23.64 -23.00
CA TYR A 141 11.36 23.09 -22.85
C TYR A 141 11.29 21.61 -23.24
N ILE A 142 11.82 21.27 -24.41
CA ILE A 142 11.78 19.89 -24.94
C ILE A 142 12.58 18.93 -24.05
N GLU A 143 13.75 19.35 -23.56
CA GLU A 143 14.59 18.55 -22.66
C GLU A 143 13.84 18.23 -21.36
N ASN A 144 13.27 19.25 -20.70
CA ASN A 144 12.57 19.05 -19.44
C ASN A 144 11.29 18.20 -19.60
N PHE A 145 10.49 18.45 -20.65
CA PHE A 145 9.31 17.63 -20.94
C PHE A 145 9.69 16.17 -21.22
N SER A 146 10.77 15.94 -21.98
CA SER A 146 11.28 14.60 -22.28
C SER A 146 11.80 13.90 -21.03
N ALA A 147 12.44 14.63 -20.11
CA ALA A 147 12.90 14.10 -18.82
C ALA A 147 11.72 13.61 -17.97
N ILE A 148 10.66 14.41 -17.85
CA ILE A 148 9.43 14.01 -17.15
C ILE A 148 8.81 12.77 -17.80
N LYS A 149 8.71 12.74 -19.14
CA LYS A 149 8.17 11.58 -19.88
C LYS A 149 8.94 10.30 -19.57
N ARG A 150 10.28 10.37 -19.57
CA ARG A 150 11.16 9.23 -19.29
C ARG A 150 10.95 8.69 -17.88
N TRP A 151 10.79 9.57 -16.90
CA TRP A 151 10.50 9.18 -15.53
C TRP A 151 9.17 8.45 -15.39
N PHE A 152 8.11 8.95 -16.05
CA PHE A 152 6.81 8.26 -16.05
C PHE A 152 6.86 6.91 -16.73
N SER A 153 7.56 6.79 -17.87
CA SER A 153 7.80 5.48 -18.49
C SER A 153 8.55 4.53 -17.55
N PHE A 154 9.58 5.00 -16.85
CA PHE A 154 10.31 4.21 -15.86
C PHE A 154 9.41 3.73 -14.72
N PHE A 155 8.55 4.59 -14.18
CA PHE A 155 7.60 4.20 -13.13
C PHE A 155 6.60 3.16 -13.62
N THR A 156 6.04 3.34 -14.82
CA THR A 156 5.08 2.38 -15.39
C THR A 156 5.74 1.03 -15.67
N GLU A 157 6.91 1.02 -16.32
CA GLU A 157 7.65 -0.22 -16.61
C GLU A 157 8.04 -0.99 -15.33
N THR A 158 8.53 -0.27 -14.31
CA THR A 158 8.90 -0.89 -13.03
C THR A 158 7.69 -1.51 -12.34
N ASN A 159 6.52 -0.86 -12.41
CA ASN A 159 5.29 -1.38 -11.81
C ASN A 159 4.69 -2.53 -12.63
N ASP A 160 4.77 -2.52 -13.96
CA ASP A 160 4.27 -3.62 -14.78
C ASP A 160 5.13 -4.88 -14.64
N LEU A 161 6.46 -4.76 -14.60
CA LEU A 161 7.37 -5.88 -14.27
C LEU A 161 7.07 -6.50 -12.91
N SER A 162 6.69 -5.66 -11.93
CA SER A 162 6.35 -6.13 -10.59
C SER A 162 5.08 -6.99 -10.56
N LEU A 163 4.14 -6.77 -11.49
CA LEU A 163 2.88 -7.52 -11.56
C LEU A 163 2.98 -8.76 -12.45
N GLU A 164 3.67 -8.70 -13.59
CA GLU A 164 3.95 -9.88 -14.43
C GLU A 164 4.81 -10.92 -13.69
N GLY A 165 5.68 -10.50 -12.77
CA GLY A 165 6.45 -11.43 -11.95
C GLY A 165 5.65 -12.12 -10.83
N ILE A 166 4.44 -11.63 -10.51
CA ILE A 166 3.61 -12.11 -9.41
C ILE A 166 2.46 -13.02 -9.90
N PHE A 167 1.95 -12.82 -11.12
CA PHE A 167 0.84 -13.59 -11.71
C PHE A 167 1.34 -14.54 -12.82
#